data_AF-A0A2S9IH61-F1
#
_entry.id   AF-A0A2S9IH61-F1
#
_cell.length_a   1.000
_cell.length_b   1.000
_cell.length_c   1.000
_cell.angle_alpha   90.00
_cell.angle_beta   90.00
_cell.angle_gamma   90.00
#
_symmetry.space_group_name_H-M   'P 1'
#
loop_
_entity.id
_entity.type
_entity.pdbx_description
1 polymer ?
#
loop_
_entity_poly.entity_id
_entity_poly.type
_entity_poly.pdbx_seq_one_letter_code
_entity_poly.pdbx_strand_id
1 'polypeptide(L)' 'MIGEADLPVSNEDEVCNIIGRAVVDLSVTGQPVNKATLGLKLLSMADQDKDDERILLYWIARRAINQPQKFAEAGY' A
#
# COMPACT_ATOMS: atom_id res chain seq x y z
N MET A 1 -12.36 -30.62 10.89
CA MET A 1 -11.39 -29.74 10.21
C MET A 1 -12.17 -28.50 9.82
N ILE A 2 -12.11 -27.47 10.66
CA ILE A 2 -12.77 -26.19 10.37
C ILE A 2 -11.77 -25.44 9.51
N GLY A 3 -12.14 -25.20 8.25
CA GLY A 3 -11.32 -24.42 7.31
C GLY A 3 -10.97 -23.09 7.95
N GLU A 4 -9.69 -22.73 7.86
CA GLU A 4 -9.17 -21.43 8.24
C GLU A 4 -10.12 -20.38 7.67
N ALA A 5 -10.80 -19.67 8.58
CA ALA A 5 -11.67 -18.58 8.22
C ALA A 5 -10.83 -17.62 7.39
N ASP A 6 -11.25 -17.43 6.15
CA ASP A 6 -10.90 -16.33 5.27
C ASP A 6 -11.38 -15.05 5.97
N LEU A 7 -10.64 -14.65 7.01
CA LEU A 7 -10.81 -13.37 7.66
C LEU A 7 -10.44 -12.36 6.58
N PRO A 8 -11.32 -11.39 6.24
CA PRO A 8 -10.94 -10.35 5.30
C PRO A 8 -9.67 -9.72 5.85
N VAL A 9 -8.55 -9.92 5.16
CA VAL A 9 -7.29 -9.27 5.49
C VAL A 9 -7.65 -7.79 5.54
N SER A 10 -7.55 -7.18 6.72
CA SER A 10 -7.98 -5.81 6.91
C SER A 10 -7.28 -4.98 5.85
N ASN A 11 -8.01 -4.15 5.10
CA ASN A 11 -7.44 -3.34 4.01
C ASN A 11 -6.21 -2.53 4.47
N GLU A 12 -6.06 -2.28 5.78
CA GLU A 12 -4.88 -1.69 6.41
C GLU A 12 -3.62 -2.55 6.31
N ASP A 13 -3.71 -3.87 6.54
CA ASP A 13 -2.59 -4.80 6.43
C ASP A 13 -2.10 -4.90 4.99
N GLU A 14 -3.04 -4.94 4.04
CA GLU A 14 -2.72 -4.94 2.60
C GLU A 14 -2.07 -3.63 2.16
N VAL A 15 -2.58 -2.50 2.65
CA VAL A 15 -1.98 -1.18 2.41
C VAL A 15 -0.56 -1.10 3.00
N CYS A 16 -0.35 -1.60 4.22
CA CYS A 16 0.97 -1.68 4.83
C CYS A 16 1.93 -2.56 4.02
N ASN A 17 1.46 -3.73 3.56
CA ASN A 17 2.24 -4.64 2.71
C ASN A 17 2.62 -4.00 1.37
N ILE A 18 1.69 -3.28 0.75
CA ILE A 18 1.92 -2.52 -0.48
C ILE A 18 3.01 -1.45 -0.28
N ILE A 19 2.92 -0.69 0.81
CA ILE A 19 3.92 0.34 1.15
C ILE A 19 5.28 -0.32 1.39
N GLY A 20 5.33 -1.40 2.17
CA GLY A 20 6.55 -2.16 2.45
C GLY A 20 7.22 -2.67 1.18
N ARG A 21 6.44 -3.25 0.25
CA ARG A 21 6.97 -3.69 -1.05
C ARG A 21 7.52 -2.53 -1.88
N ALA A 22 6.84 -1.39 -1.91
CA ALA A 22 7.33 -0.21 -2.61
C ALA A 22 8.66 0.31 -2.02
N VAL A 23 8.84 0.27 -0.69
CA VAL A 23 10.10 0.61 -0.02
C VAL A 23 11.22 -0.34 -0.42
N VAL A 24 10.95 -1.65 -0.43
CA VAL A 24 11.94 -2.67 -0.82
C VAL A 24 12.35 -2.46 -2.28
N ASP A 25 11.40 -2.29 -3.20
CA ASP A 25 11.68 -2.06 -4.62
C ASP A 25 12.55 -0.82 -4.86
N LEU A 26 12.25 0.30 -4.18
CA LEU A 26 13.06 1.52 -4.27
C LEU A 26 14.48 1.26 -3.76
N SER A 27 14.60 0.54 -2.65
CA SER A 27 15.89 0.19 -2.05
C SER A 27 16.74 -0.70 -2.98
N VAL A 28 16.14 -1.74 -3.55
CA VAL A 28 16.80 -2.66 -4.49
C VAL A 28 17.25 -1.95 -5.76
N THR A 29 16.47 -0.97 -6.22
CA THR A 29 16.80 -0.17 -7.42
C THR A 29 17.71 1.02 -7.14
N GLY A 30 18.17 1.20 -5.90
CA GLY A 30 19.04 2.30 -5.49
C GLY A 30 18.36 3.68 -5.54
N GLN A 31 17.04 3.72 -5.61
CA GLN A 31 16.27 4.96 -5.57
C GLN A 31 16.14 5.47 -4.13
N PRO A 32 16.14 6.79 -3.90
CA PRO A 32 15.92 7.35 -2.57
C PRO A 32 14.60 6.87 -1.98
N VAL A 33 14.59 6.44 -0.71
CA VAL A 33 13.34 6.09 0.00
C VAL A 33 12.85 7.32 0.74
N ASN A 34 11.94 8.07 0.12
CA ASN A 34 11.28 9.22 0.73
C ASN A 34 9.83 9.33 0.25
N LYS A 35 9.07 10.28 0.82
CA LYS A 35 7.65 10.46 0.51
C LYS A 35 7.36 10.68 -0.98
N ALA A 36 8.20 11.43 -1.68
CA ALA A 36 7.99 11.74 -3.09
C ALA A 36 8.21 10.50 -3.97
N THR A 37 9.32 9.80 -3.76
CA THR A 37 9.66 8.59 -4.54
C THR A 37 8.71 7.43 -4.25
N LEU A 38 8.26 7.28 -3.00
CA LEU A 38 7.21 6.31 -2.64
C LEU A 38 5.88 6.66 -3.32
N GLY A 39 5.48 7.93 -3.32
CA GLY A 39 4.26 8.36 -4.00
C GLY A 39 4.28 8.10 -5.50
N LEU A 40 5.43 8.32 -6.15
CA LEU A 40 5.63 8.00 -7.57
C LEU A 40 5.63 6.49 -7.84
N LYS A 41 6.30 5.70 -6.98
CA LYS A 41 6.32 4.24 -7.10
C LYS A 41 4.92 3.64 -6.98
N LEU A 42 4.12 4.09 -6.01
CA LEU A 42 2.74 3.63 -5.84
C LEU A 42 1.85 4.00 -7.03
N LEU A 43 2.03 5.21 -7.60
CA LEU A 43 1.34 5.60 -8.84
C LEU A 43 1.72 4.66 -10.00
N SER A 44 3.01 4.42 -10.18
CA SER A 44 3.50 3.53 -11.24
C SER A 44 2.99 2.10 -11.09
N MET A 45 2.86 1.60 -9.85
CA MET A 45 2.27 0.29 -9.57
C MET A 45 0.78 0.26 -9.94
N ALA A 46 0.03 1.33 -9.63
CA ALA A 46 -1.37 1.44 -10.01
C ALA A 46 -1.56 1.47 -11.53
N ASP A 47 -0.71 2.22 -12.26
CA ASP A 47 -0.79 2.32 -13.72
C ASP A 47 -0.48 0.99 -14.44
N GLN A 48 0.23 0.07 -13.79
CA GLN A 48 0.64 -1.22 -14.34
C GLN A 48 -0.31 -2.37 -13.96
N ASP A 49 -1.13 -2.18 -12.93
CA ASP A 49 -2.08 -3.19 -12.47
C ASP A 49 -3.36 -3.16 -13.30
N LYS A 50 -4.08 -4.28 -13.33
CA LYS A 50 -5.34 -4.44 -14.07
C LYS A 50 -6.52 -4.80 -13.17
N ASP A 51 -6.23 -5.10 -11.90
CA ASP A 51 -7.23 -5.38 -10.90
C ASP A 51 -7.68 -4.07 -10.23
N ASP A 52 -8.92 -3.69 -10.46
CA ASP A 52 -9.51 -2.44 -9.95
C ASP A 52 -9.46 -2.34 -8.42
N GLU A 53 -9.62 -3.46 -7.71
CA GLU A 53 -9.56 -3.50 -6.24
C GLU A 53 -8.13 -3.21 -5.77
N ARG A 54 -7.15 -3.81 -6.45
CA ARG A 54 -5.73 -3.58 -6.17
C ARG A 54 -5.27 -2.17 -6.54
N ILE A 55 -5.79 -1.61 -7.63
CA ILE A 55 -5.60 -0.21 -8.01
C ILE A 55 -6.10 0.71 -6.88
N LEU A 56 -7.28 0.44 -6.33
CA LEU A 56 -7.83 1.20 -5.21
C LEU A 56 -6.91 1.14 -3.98
N LEU A 57 -6.34 -0.02 -3.66
CA LEU A 57 -5.39 -0.16 -2.54
C LEU A 57 -4.12 0.67 -2.75
N TYR A 58 -3.59 0.79 -3.98
CA TYR A 58 -2.46 1.68 -4.28
C TYR A 58 -2.81 3.16 -4.02
N TRP A 59 -4.04 3.57 -4.34
CA TRP A 59 -4.52 4.93 -4.03
C TRP A 59 -4.67 5.17 -2.53
N ILE A 60 -5.17 4.19 -1.80
CA ILE A 60 -5.29 4.25 -0.33
C ILE A 60 -3.89 4.33 0.29
N ALA A 61 -2.95 3.49 -0.12
CA ALA A 61 -1.56 3.55 0.31
C ALA A 61 -0.92 4.91 0.05
N ARG A 62 -1.17 5.48 -1.14
CA ARG A 62 -0.69 6.82 -1.49
C ARG A 62 -1.32 7.90 -0.62
N ARG A 63 -2.58 7.76 -0.21
CA ARG A 63 -3.23 8.67 0.73
C ARG A 63 -2.63 8.52 2.14
N ALA A 64 -2.39 7.29 2.60
CA ALA A 64 -1.83 6.99 3.92
C ALA A 64 -0.45 7.65 4.12
N ILE A 65 0.46 7.57 3.13
CA ILE A 65 1.77 8.25 3.21
C ILE A 65 1.66 9.78 3.18
N ASN A 66 0.55 10.32 2.68
CA ASN A 66 0.33 11.76 2.57
C ASN A 66 -0.33 12.35 3.81
N GLN A 67 -1.21 11.60 4.48
CA GLN A 67 -1.98 12.01 5.65
C GLN A 67 -2.00 10.88 6.70
N PRO A 68 -0.84 10.54 7.30
CA PRO A 68 -0.74 9.40 8.21
C PRO A 68 -1.68 9.51 9.42
N GLN A 69 -1.91 10.72 9.92
CA GLN A 69 -2.82 10.98 11.05
C GLN A 69 -4.27 10.52 10.79
N LYS A 70 -4.77 10.65 9.56
CA LYS A 70 -6.14 10.24 9.23
C LYS A 70 -6.29 8.75 8.99
N PHE A 71 -5.18 8.05 8.76
CA PHE A 71 -5.20 6.60 8.59
C PHE A 71 -5.26 5.92 9.97
N ALA A 72 -4.52 6.45 10.96
CA ALA A 72 -4.55 5.93 12.32
C ALA A 72 -5.90 6.15 13.06
N GLU A 73 -6.67 7.18 12.68
CA GLU A 73 -7.99 7.48 13.28
C GLU A 73 -9.11 6.55 12.79
N ALA A 74 -8.91 5.81 11.69
CA ALA A 74 -9.94 4.91 11.14
C ALA A 74 -10.03 3.55 11.87
N GLY A 75 -9.13 3.29 12.82
CA GLY A 75 -9.04 2.04 13.58
C GLY A 75 -9.62 2.07 15.01
N TYR A 76 -10.43 3.09 15.37
CA TYR A 76 -11.06 3.22 16.70
C TYR A 76 -12.59 3.23 16.63
#